data_AF-A0A811ZZJ9-F1
#
_entry.id   AF-A0A811ZZJ9-F1
#
_cell.length_a   1.000
_cell.length_b   1.000
_cell.length_c   1.000
_cell.angle_alpha   90.00
_cell.angle_beta   90.00
_cell.angle_gamma   90.00
#
_symmetry.space_group_name_H-M   'P 1'
#
loop_
_entity.id
_entity.type
_entity.pdbx_description
1 polymer ?
#
loop_
_entity_poly.entity_id
_entity_poly.type
_entity_poly.pdbx_seq_one_letter_code
_entity_poly.pdbx_strand_id
1 'polypeptide(L)' 'MREAASLIGRAKKYLKSSRMLLVDGDYESSVSQSYYAMFYSAEAVLTEPIRKEA' A
#
# COMPACT_ATOMS: atom_id res chain seq x y z
N MET A 1 -1.30 15.58 0.47
CA MET A 1 -0.47 15.48 1.70
C MET A 1 -1.08 14.66 2.84
N ARG A 2 -2.08 15.12 3.62
CA ARG A 2 -2.64 14.32 4.75
C ARG A 2 -3.28 13.00 4.30
N GLU A 3 -3.95 13.01 3.16
CA GLU A 3 -4.62 11.84 2.59
C GLU A 3 -3.63 10.84 2.01
N ALA A 4 -2.70 11.28 1.14
CA ALA A 4 -1.62 10.44 0.64
C ALA A 4 -0.78 9.81 1.76
N ALA A 5 -0.45 10.56 2.81
CA ALA A 5 0.26 10.01 3.98
C ALA A 5 -0.56 8.93 4.71
N SER A 6 -1.88 9.12 4.83
CA SER A 6 -2.79 8.12 5.41
C SER A 6 -2.84 6.84 4.56
N LEU A 7 -2.93 6.98 3.24
CA LEU A 7 -2.93 5.87 2.28
C LEU A 7 -1.62 5.09 2.32
N ILE A 8 -0.47 5.77 2.34
CA ILE A 8 0.84 5.11 2.54
C ILE A 8 0.92 4.43 3.91
N GLY A 9 0.34 5.02 4.95
CA GLY A 9 0.22 4.40 6.26
C GLY A 9 -0.55 3.08 6.22
N ARG A 10 -1.67 3.03 5.47
CA ARG A 10 -2.42 1.79 5.22
C ARG A 10 -1.56 0.80 4.43
N ALA A 11 -0.97 1.20 3.31
CA ALA A 11 -0.12 0.33 2.49
C ALA A 11 0.97 -0.37 3.31
N LYS A 12 1.65 0.36 4.21
CA LYS A 12 2.66 -0.21 5.11
C LYS A 12 2.10 -1.25 6.09
N LYS A 13 0.88 -1.06 6.60
CA LYS A 13 0.22 -2.07 7.45
C LYS A 13 -0.06 -3.35 6.67
N TYR A 14 -0.58 -3.22 5.45
CA TYR A 14 -0.83 -4.36 4.56
C TYR A 14 0.46 -5.12 4.20
N LEU A 15 1.56 -4.41 3.89
CA LEU A 15 2.87 -5.06 3.67
C LEU A 15 3.43 -5.76 4.91
N LYS A 16 3.18 -5.22 6.10
CA LYS A 16 3.58 -5.87 7.35
C LYS A 16 2.81 -7.18 7.53
N SER A 17 1.49 -7.15 7.31
CA SER A 17 0.64 -8.34 7.38
C SER A 17 1.00 -9.37 6.32
N SER A 18 1.24 -8.96 5.06
CA SER A 18 1.62 -9.90 3.99
C SER A 18 2.92 -10.62 4.30
N ARG A 19 3.91 -9.94 4.91
CA ARG A 19 5.14 -10.58 5.36
C ARG A 19 4.90 -11.66 6.43
N MET A 20 3.98 -11.41 7.37
CA MET A 20 3.63 -12.40 8.41
C MET A 20 2.95 -13.62 7.77
N LEU A 21 1.97 -13.39 6.89
CA LEU A 21 1.25 -14.45 6.17
C LEU A 21 2.18 -15.29 5.29
N LEU A 22 3.15 -14.66 4.63
CA LEU A 22 4.17 -15.36 3.86
C LEU A 22 5.01 -16.31 4.72
N VAL A 23 5.39 -15.89 5.92
CA VAL A 23 6.14 -16.73 6.88
C VAL A 23 5.29 -17.87 7.41
N ASP A 24 3.99 -17.64 7.59
CA ASP A 24 3.02 -18.64 8.07
C ASP A 24 2.58 -19.64 6.98
N GLY A 25 2.97 -19.42 5.72
CA GLY A 25 2.59 -20.26 4.58
C GLY A 25 1.19 -19.96 4.02
N ASP A 26 0.51 -18.94 4.53
CA ASP A 26 -0.76 -18.44 3.96
C ASP A 26 -0.49 -17.53 2.76
N TYR A 27 -0.19 -18.17 1.62
CA TYR A 27 0.19 -17.47 0.40
C TYR A 27 -0.96 -16.69 -0.24
N GLU A 28 -2.18 -17.23 -0.20
CA GLU A 28 -3.35 -16.58 -0.82
C GLU A 28 -3.68 -15.25 -0.11
N SER A 29 -3.71 -15.26 1.23
CA SER A 29 -3.88 -14.04 2.00
C SER A 29 -2.70 -13.09 1.83
N SER A 30 -1.47 -13.60 1.75
CA SER A 30 -0.27 -12.78 1.53
C SER A 30 -0.31 -12.01 0.20
N VAL A 31 -0.70 -12.69 -0.89
CA VAL A 31 -0.86 -12.07 -2.21
C VAL A 31 -1.97 -11.00 -2.16
N SER A 32 -3.11 -11.32 -1.55
CA SER A 32 -4.22 -10.38 -1.39
C SER A 32 -3.82 -9.11 -0.62
N GLN A 33 -3.08 -9.26 0.48
CA GLN A 33 -2.57 -8.13 1.25
C GLN A 33 -1.54 -7.31 0.48
N SER A 34 -0.67 -7.96 -0.29
CA SER A 34 0.32 -7.30 -1.13
C SER A 34 -0.35 -6.48 -2.25
N TYR A 35 -1.43 -6.99 -2.86
CA TYR A 35 -2.24 -6.26 -3.83
C TYR A 35 -2.80 -4.96 -3.23
N TYR A 36 -3.44 -5.02 -2.05
CA TYR A 36 -4.00 -3.82 -1.43
C TYR A 36 -2.93 -2.81 -1.01
N ALA A 37 -1.74 -3.27 -0.61
CA ALA A 37 -0.62 -2.36 -0.38
C ALA A 37 -0.23 -1.59 -1.65
N MET A 38 -0.16 -2.27 -2.80
CA MET A 38 0.11 -1.62 -4.09
C MET A 38 -1.02 -0.67 -4.49
N PHE A 39 -2.27 -1.09 -4.33
CA PHE A 39 -3.46 -0.26 -4.61
C PHE A 39 -3.42 1.07 -3.85
N TYR A 40 -3.26 1.03 -2.52
CA TYR A 40 -3.20 2.26 -1.71
C TYR A 40 -1.96 3.11 -2.03
N SER A 41 -0.86 2.48 -2.45
CA SER A 41 0.32 3.22 -2.88
C SER A 41 0.07 3.97 -4.20
N ALA A 42 -0.59 3.32 -5.16
CA ALA A 42 -0.99 3.97 -6.42
C ALA A 42 -2.00 5.09 -6.18
N GLU A 43 -2.99 4.88 -5.32
CA GLU A 43 -3.97 5.89 -4.93
C GLU A 43 -3.29 7.10 -4.26
N ALA A 44 -2.30 6.87 -3.40
CA ALA A 44 -1.53 7.95 -2.77
C ALA A 44 -0.77 8.80 -3.80
N VAL A 45 -0.21 8.17 -4.84
CA VAL A 45 0.48 8.89 -5.93
C VAL A 45 -0.50 9.70 -6.78
N LEU A 46 -1.65 9.11 -7.12
CA LEU A 46 -2.66 9.76 -7.97
C LEU A 46 -3.41 10.90 -7.26
N THR A 47 -3.50 10.85 -5.93
CA THR A 47 -4.12 11.90 -5.10
C THR A 47 -3.16 13.03 -4.75
N GLU A 48 -1.85 12.85 -4.91
CA GLU A 48 -0.91 13.97 -4.86
C GLU A 48 -1.05 14.81 -6.13
N PRO A 49 -1.26 16.13 -6.03
CA PRO A 49 -1.30 16.98 -7.20
C PRO A 49 0.03 16.86 -7.94
N ILE A 50 -0.02 16.43 -9.20
CA ILE A 50 1.13 16.40 -10.10
C ILE A 50 1.74 17.81 -10.06
N ARG A 51 2.94 17.94 -9.48
CA ARG A 51 3.72 19.17 -9.63
C ARG A 51 3.92 19.36 -11.13
N LYS A 52 3.20 20.30 -11.73
CA LYS A 52 3.58 20.81 -13.04
C LYS A 52 4.96 21.42 -12.84
N GLU A 53 5.96 20.87 -13.53
CA GLU A 53 7.25 21.52 -13.64
C GLU A 53 6.99 22.93 -14.19
N ALA A 54 7.46 23.92 -13.43
CA ALA A 54 7.38 25.33 -13.75
C ALA A 54 8.62 25.76 -14.54
#